data_AF-A0A1Y0F8V9-F1
#
_entry.id   AF-A0A1Y0F8V9-F1
#
_cell.length_a   1.000
_cell.length_b   1.000
_cell.length_c   1.000
_cell.angle_alpha   90.00
_cell.angle_beta   90.00
_cell.angle_gamma   90.00
#
_symmetry.space_group_name_H-M   'P 1'
#
loop_
_entity.id
_entity.type
_entity.pdbx_description
1 polymer ?
#
loop_
_entity_poly.entity_id
_entity_poly.type
_entity_poly.pdbx_seq_one_letter_code
_entity_poly.pdbx_strand_id
1 'polypeptide(L)'
;MRDDIMSYLDNIAIDNNIRVIWEHFDPYTPPGSSYDDMCVVMNLDWHNQHELIFQYAHELSHIIRGDRTDLFFYNTLHNNKTGIE
;
A
#
# COMPACT_ATOMS: atom_id res chain seq x y z
N MET A 1 -16.38 -1.84 11.74
CA MET A 1 -16.15 -1.16 10.44
C MET A 1 -14.67 -1.09 10.06
N ARG A 2 -13.78 -0.47 10.85
CA ARG A 2 -12.33 -0.47 10.53
C ARG A 2 -11.74 -1.89 10.56
N ASP A 3 -12.04 -2.66 11.60
CA ASP A 3 -11.59 -4.04 11.72
C ASP A 3 -12.14 -4.92 10.58
N ASP A 4 -13.37 -4.63 10.12
CA ASP A 4 -13.98 -5.33 8.98
C ASP A 4 -13.23 -5.03 7.67
N ILE A 5 -12.78 -3.78 7.48
CA ILE A 5 -12.00 -3.38 6.29
C ILE A 5 -10.60 -3.98 6.35
N MET A 6 -9.93 -3.95 7.51
CA MET A 6 -8.63 -4.58 7.68
C MET A 6 -8.69 -6.07 7.37
N SER A 7 -9.69 -6.77 7.92
CA SER A 7 -9.90 -8.20 7.67
C SER A 7 -10.17 -8.48 6.18
N TYR A 8 -10.91 -7.59 5.51
CA TYR A 8 -11.14 -7.67 4.07
C TYR A 8 -9.84 -7.53 3.26
N LEU A 9 -8.98 -6.57 3.60
CA LEU A 9 -7.69 -6.37 2.95
C LEU A 9 -6.71 -7.53 3.23
N ASP A 10 -6.71 -8.07 4.44
CA ASP A 10 -5.92 -9.24 4.80
C ASP A 10 -6.33 -10.48 3.99
N ASN A 11 -7.65 -10.69 3.79
CA ASN A 11 -8.13 -11.76 2.92
C ASN A 11 -7.67 -11.56 1.47
N ILE A 12 -7.69 -10.33 0.95
CA ILE A 12 -7.13 -10.04 -0.38
C ILE A 12 -5.64 -10.40 -0.45
N ALA A 13 -4.86 -10.03 0.57
CA ALA A 13 -3.44 -10.34 0.62
C ALA A 13 -3.21 -11.87 0.62
N ILE A 14 -3.95 -12.60 1.45
CA ILE A 14 -3.89 -14.07 1.54
C ILE A 14 -4.27 -14.73 0.21
N ASP A 15 -5.39 -14.33 -0.39
CA ASP A 15 -5.90 -14.91 -1.65
C ASP A 15 -4.92 -14.71 -2.82
N ASN A 16 -4.14 -13.61 -2.79
CA ASN A 16 -3.14 -13.29 -3.80
C ASN A 16 -1.71 -13.74 -3.42
N ASN A 17 -1.53 -14.48 -2.31
CA ASN A 17 -0.22 -14.90 -1.79
C ASN A 17 0.75 -13.73 -1.55
N ILE A 18 0.23 -12.59 -1.11
CA ILE A 18 1.00 -11.39 -0.80
C ILE A 18 1.46 -11.47 0.66
N ARG A 19 2.77 -11.35 0.87
CA ARG A 19 3.34 -11.24 2.22
C ARG A 19 3.16 -9.81 2.73
N VAL A 20 2.59 -9.65 3.91
CA VAL A 20 2.39 -8.34 4.54
C VAL A 20 3.24 -8.26 5.80
N ILE A 21 4.06 -7.23 5.91
CA ILE A 21 4.97 -6.98 7.02
C ILE A 21 4.55 -5.68 7.69
N TRP A 22 4.36 -5.70 9.00
CA TRP A 22 4.02 -4.53 9.80
C TRP A 22 5.19 -4.22 10.72
N GLU A 23 5.82 -3.06 10.53
CA GLU A 23 7.02 -2.67 11.27
C GLU A 23 7.00 -1.19 11.66
N HIS A 24 7.87 -0.82 12.59
CA HIS A 24 8.04 0.56 13.08
C HIS A 24 9.17 1.26 12.34
N PHE A 25 8.87 2.43 11.75
CA PHE A 25 9.84 3.27 11.02
C PHE A 25 9.70 4.74 11.43
N ASP A 26 10.47 5.63 10.80
CA ASP A 26 10.22 7.06 10.92
C ASP A 26 8.78 7.38 10.45
N PRO A 27 8.00 8.24 11.15
CA PRO A 27 6.61 8.54 10.81
C PRO A 27 6.35 9.05 9.39
N TYR A 28 7.37 9.59 8.73
CA TYR A 28 7.29 10.08 7.36
C TYR A 28 7.89 9.11 6.34
N THR A 29 8.41 7.96 6.78
CA THR A 29 8.73 6.85 5.88
C THR A 29 7.41 6.25 5.36
N PRO A 30 7.16 6.31 4.04
CA PRO A 30 5.94 5.76 3.48
C PRO A 30 5.95 4.22 3.53
N PRO A 31 4.78 3.57 3.58
CA PRO A 31 4.65 2.18 3.20
C PRO A 31 5.19 1.93 1.79
N GLY A 32 5.44 0.66 1.49
CA GLY A 32 5.93 0.27 0.17
C GLY A 32 5.55 -1.15 -0.21
N SER A 33 5.65 -1.42 -1.49
CA SER A 33 5.32 -2.69 -2.11
C SER A 33 6.41 -3.11 -3.09
N SER A 34 6.59 -4.42 -3.25
CA SER A 34 7.45 -5.01 -4.28
C SER A 34 6.69 -6.14 -4.95
N TYR A 35 6.41 -5.97 -6.25
CA TYR A 35 5.71 -6.97 -7.05
C TYR A 35 6.54 -8.25 -7.21
N ASP A 36 7.84 -8.11 -7.45
CA ASP A 36 8.73 -9.25 -7.69
C ASP A 36 8.85 -10.14 -6.43
N ASP A 37 8.82 -9.55 -5.24
CA ASP A 37 8.84 -10.26 -3.96
C ASP A 37 7.43 -10.62 -3.44
N MET A 38 6.36 -10.21 -4.14
CA MET A 38 4.97 -10.32 -3.71
C MET A 38 4.78 -9.85 -2.26
N CYS A 39 5.34 -8.68 -1.92
CA CYS A 39 5.45 -8.21 -0.54
C CYS A 39 4.99 -6.77 -0.37
N VAL A 40 4.30 -6.50 0.72
CA VAL A 40 3.93 -5.16 1.21
C VAL A 40 4.55 -4.94 2.58
N VAL A 41 5.13 -3.77 2.81
CA VAL A 41 5.69 -3.34 4.09
C VAL A 41 4.93 -2.09 4.55
N MET A 42 4.27 -2.20 5.69
CA MET A 42 3.48 -1.16 6.31
C MET A 42 4.22 -0.53 7.49
N ASN A 43 4.13 0.79 7.60
CA ASN A 43 4.69 1.56 8.71
C ASN A 43 3.63 1.80 9.80
N LEU A 44 3.80 1.16 10.96
CA LEU A 44 2.92 1.33 12.11
C LEU A 44 2.95 2.75 12.69
N ASP A 45 4.05 3.47 12.51
CA ASP A 45 4.25 4.83 13.03
C ASP A 45 3.85 5.93 12.04
N TRP A 46 3.16 5.57 10.94
CA TRP A 46 2.72 6.53 9.92
C TRP A 46 2.09 7.79 10.54
N HIS A 47 2.58 8.96 10.13
CA HIS A 47 2.23 10.23 10.76
C HIS A 47 0.72 10.55 10.75
N ASN A 48 -0.04 9.99 9.81
CA ASN A 48 -1.50 10.07 9.81
C ASN A 48 -2.16 8.69 9.93
N GLN A 49 -2.43 8.27 11.17
CA GLN A 49 -3.07 6.98 11.48
C GLN A 49 -4.47 6.79 10.86
N HIS A 50 -5.15 7.88 10.48
CA HIS A 50 -6.44 7.78 9.78
C HIS A 50 -6.30 7.30 8.33
N GLU A 51 -5.10 7.42 7.75
CA GLU A 51 -4.80 7.00 6.39
C GLU A 51 -4.21 5.59 6.32
N LEU A 52 -3.85 4.96 7.45
CA LEU A 52 -3.12 3.69 7.46
C LEU A 52 -3.84 2.57 6.66
N ILE A 53 -5.17 2.49 6.80
CA ILE A 53 -6.01 1.53 6.04
C ILE A 53 -5.98 1.86 4.55
N PHE A 54 -6.02 3.15 4.20
CA PHE A 54 -5.95 3.59 2.81
C PHE A 54 -4.57 3.28 2.20
N GLN A 55 -3.49 3.55 2.94
CA GLN A 55 -2.13 3.19 2.52
C GLN A 55 -1.99 1.69 2.30
N TYR A 56 -2.56 0.88 3.20
CA TYR A 56 -2.52 -0.58 3.03
C TYR A 56 -3.23 -1.03 1.76
N ALA A 57 -4.44 -0.50 1.51
CA ALA A 57 -5.16 -0.78 0.27
C ALA A 57 -4.40 -0.30 -0.98
N HIS A 58 -3.73 0.85 -0.90
CA HIS A 58 -2.91 1.41 -1.97
C HIS A 58 -1.74 0.47 -2.33
N GLU A 59 -0.97 0.04 -1.33
CA GLU A 59 0.17 -0.87 -1.57
C GLU A 59 -0.26 -2.24 -2.08
N LEU A 60 -1.37 -2.80 -1.57
CA LEU A 60 -1.92 -4.04 -2.12
C LEU A 60 -2.31 -3.88 -3.60
N SER A 61 -2.83 -2.71 -3.99
CA SER A 61 -3.26 -2.46 -5.36
C SER A 61 -2.10 -2.50 -6.36
N HIS A 62 -0.91 -2.05 -5.97
CA HIS A 62 0.29 -2.15 -6.82
C HIS A 62 0.64 -3.61 -7.13
N ILE A 63 0.61 -4.48 -6.10
CA ILE A 63 0.88 -5.90 -6.29
C ILE A 63 -0.18 -6.55 -7.19
N ILE A 64 -1.46 -6.29 -6.92
CA ILE A 64 -2.59 -6.90 -7.66
C ILE A 64 -2.60 -6.47 -9.12
N ARG A 65 -2.24 -5.21 -9.42
CA ARG A 65 -2.18 -4.68 -10.79
C ARG A 65 -0.97 -5.15 -11.58
N GLY A 66 0.04 -5.72 -10.92
CA GLY A 66 1.29 -6.08 -11.58
C GLY A 66 2.21 -4.89 -11.82
N ASP A 67 2.08 -3.84 -11.01
CA ASP A 67 2.90 -2.65 -11.11
C ASP A 67 4.32 -2.99 -10.66
N ARG A 68 5.21 -3.23 -11.62
CA ARG A 68 6.65 -3.50 -11.38
C ARG A 68 7.47 -2.25 -11.10
N THR A 69 6.85 -1.09 -11.21
CA THR A 69 7.47 0.16 -10.78
C THR A 69 7.43 0.21 -9.26
N ASP A 70 8.54 -0.16 -8.61
CA ASP A 70 8.85 0.04 -7.17
C ASP A 70 8.88 1.53 -6.76
N LEU A 71 8.16 2.40 -7.47
CA LEU A 71 8.16 3.82 -7.18
C LEU A 71 7.00 4.12 -6.25
N PHE A 72 7.37 4.43 -5.01
CA PHE A 72 6.71 5.34 -4.09
C PHE A 72 6.04 6.51 -4.83
N PHE A 73 4.87 6.29 -5.42
CA PHE A 73 4.16 7.31 -6.15
C PHE A 73 2.94 7.74 -5.32
N TYR A 74 3.26 8.59 -4.34
CA TYR A 74 2.49 9.81 -4.10
C TYR A 74 2.52 10.72 -5.34
N ASN A 75 2.24 10.21 -6.55
CA ASN A 75 2.04 11.05 -7.71
C ASN A 75 0.59 11.52 -7.77
N THR A 76 0.16 12.19 -6.71
CA THR A 76 -0.83 13.25 -6.84
C THR A 76 -0.09 14.58 -7.03
N LEU A 77 0.78 14.66 -8.04
CA LEU A 77 0.98 15.96 -8.68
C LEU A 77 -0.31 16.28 -9.43
N HIS A 78 -1.24 16.94 -8.74
CA HIS A 78 -2.29 17.73 -9.36
C HIS A 78 -1.63 18.89 -10.13
N ASN A 79 -1.01 18.58 -11.25
CA ASN A 79 -0.53 19.53 -12.24
C ASN A 79 -0.70 18.89 -13.62
N ASN A 80 -1.95 18.87 -14.08
CA ASN A 80 -2.35 19.00 -15.48
C ASN A 80 -1.44 18.30 -16.50
N LYS A 81 -1.63 16.98 -16.71
CA LYS A 81 -1.61 16.35 -18.06
C LYS A 81 -1.97 14.87 -18.00
N THR A 82 -3.15 14.59 -18.58
CA THR A 82 -3.63 13.36 -19.25
C THR A 82 -3.37 12.03 -18.55
N GLY A 83 -4.40 11.54 -17.86
CA GLY A 83 -4.54 10.14 -17.51
C GLY A 83 -4.88 9.27 -18.72
N ILE A 84 -4.12 8.19 -18.85
CA ILE A 84 -4.35 6.89 -19.51
C ILE A 84 -3.30 6.01 -18.80
N GLU A 85 -3.59 4.94 -18.06
CA GLU A 85 -4.55 3.83 -18.20
C GLU A 85 -4.96 3.26 -16.83
#